data_AF-A0A7S3BED2-F1
#
_entry.id   AF-A0A7S3BED2-F1
#
_cell.length_a   1.000
_cell.length_b   1.000
_cell.length_c   1.000
_cell.angle_alpha   90.00
_cell.angle_beta   90.00
_cell.angle_gamma   90.00
#
_symmetry.space_group_name_H-M   'P 1'
#
loop_
_entity.id
_entity.type
_entity.pdbx_description
1 polymer ?
#
loop_
_entity_poly.entity_id
_entity_poly.type
_entity_poly.pdbx_seq_one_letter_code
_entity_poly.pdbx_strand_id
1 'polypeptide(L)'
;SNPTGVLPSALGTHVVDALAAERRVNLVAAFGPEHGFRGDAQAGSGAGGAPVRDNRTGVPVYDIYLASGSKLQGVLRDSGVEVLLFDIQDVGSRFYTYIWTLYDLLVAVAGMGEA
;
A
#
# COMPACT_ATOMS: atom_id res chain seq x y z
N SER A 1 3.11 -0.11 -0.14
CA SER A 1 4.53 -0.14 0.31
C SER A 1 4.64 -1.10 1.50
N ASN A 2 5.85 -1.47 1.89
CA ASN A 2 6.15 -2.35 3.04
C ASN A 2 7.51 -1.90 3.65
N PRO A 3 8.07 -2.58 4.66
CA PRO A 3 9.34 -2.17 5.29
C PRO A 3 10.54 -1.96 4.35
N THR A 4 10.49 -2.45 3.11
CA THR A 4 11.56 -2.29 2.13
C THR A 4 11.53 -0.94 1.40
N GLY A 5 10.41 -0.21 1.42
CA GLY A 5 10.25 1.11 0.79
C GLY A 5 10.94 2.21 1.61
N VAL A 6 12.26 2.24 1.59
CA VAL A 6 13.09 3.18 2.36
C VAL A 6 13.95 4.06 1.46
N LEU A 7 14.07 5.33 1.83
CA LEU A 7 14.93 6.28 1.14
C LEU A 7 16.40 6.07 1.50
N PRO A 8 17.34 6.40 0.59
CA PRO A 8 18.78 6.36 0.87
C PRO A 8 19.14 7.41 1.92
N SER A 9 19.12 7.00 3.19
CA SER A 9 19.35 7.85 4.36
C SER A 9 20.04 7.03 5.44
N ALA A 10 20.78 7.67 6.34
CA ALA A 10 21.61 7.00 7.34
C ALA A 10 20.84 6.03 8.27
N LEU A 11 19.52 6.22 8.41
CA LEU A 11 18.64 5.42 9.28
C LEU A 11 17.51 4.69 8.51
N GLY A 12 17.46 4.78 7.18
CA GLY A 12 16.41 4.16 6.38
C GLY A 12 15.01 4.74 6.64
N THR A 13 14.81 6.03 6.34
CA THR A 13 13.49 6.66 6.41
C THR A 13 12.52 5.99 5.44
N HIS A 14 11.42 5.46 5.96
CA HIS A 14 10.37 4.85 5.13
C HIS A 14 9.69 5.91 4.25
N VAL A 15 9.40 5.58 2.99
CA VAL A 15 8.86 6.52 1.98
C VAL A 15 7.60 7.24 2.46
N VAL A 16 6.70 6.53 3.16
CA VAL A 16 5.49 7.12 3.74
C VAL A 16 5.77 8.17 4.83
N ASP A 17 6.82 8.00 5.64
CA ASP A 17 7.17 9.02 6.63
C ASP A 17 7.65 10.30 5.95
N ALA A 18 8.41 10.15 4.86
CA ALA A 18 8.88 11.28 4.06
C ALA A 18 7.73 11.99 3.35
N LEU A 19 6.78 11.25 2.77
CA LEU A 19 5.59 11.80 2.12
C LEU A 19 4.66 12.48 3.12
N ALA A 20 4.48 11.92 4.32
CA ALA A 20 3.67 12.53 5.37
C ALA A 20 4.26 13.86 5.87
N ALA A 21 5.57 14.04 5.79
CA ALA A 21 6.25 15.29 6.14
C ALA A 21 6.27 16.34 5.01
N GLU A 22 5.94 15.95 3.77
CA GLU A 22 5.99 16.82 2.60
C GLU A 22 4.65 17.56 2.39
N ARG A 23 4.68 18.88 2.54
CA ARG A 23 3.47 19.72 2.46
C ARG A 23 2.83 19.79 1.07
N ARG A 24 3.59 19.47 0.02
CA ARG A 24 3.10 19.45 -1.37
C ARG A 24 2.36 18.17 -1.74
N VAL A 25 2.40 17.16 -0.86
CA VAL A 25 1.74 15.86 -1.08
C VAL A 25 0.56 15.74 -0.13
N ASN A 26 -0.62 15.49 -0.67
CA ASN A 26 -1.77 15.09 0.13
C ASN A 26 -1.77 13.57 0.31
N LEU A 27 -1.08 13.08 1.34
CA LEU A 27 -1.03 11.65 1.63
C LEU A 27 -2.34 11.19 2.30
N VAL A 28 -3.22 10.58 1.52
CA VAL A 28 -4.57 10.17 1.99
C VAL A 28 -4.64 8.75 2.54
N ALA A 29 -3.76 7.85 2.07
CA ALA A 29 -3.78 6.44 2.44
C ALA A 29 -2.44 5.75 2.21
N ALA A 30 -2.21 4.65 2.91
CA ALA A 30 -1.19 3.65 2.61
C ALA A 30 -1.83 2.26 2.45
N PHE A 31 -1.18 1.40 1.66
CA PHE A 31 -1.67 0.05 1.36
C PHE A 31 -0.58 -0.98 1.69
N GLY A 32 -0.91 -1.95 2.54
CA GLY A 32 -0.02 -3.03 2.99
C GLY A 32 -0.32 -4.37 2.28
N PRO A 33 0.71 -5.10 1.82
CA PRO A 33 0.57 -6.43 1.20
C PRO A 33 0.56 -7.56 2.27
N GLU A 34 0.88 -8.80 1.86
CA GLU A 34 0.88 -10.05 2.68
C GLU A 34 1.50 -9.97 4.08
N HIS A 35 2.59 -9.21 4.24
CA HIS A 35 3.30 -9.07 5.52
C HIS A 35 3.08 -7.69 6.17
N GLY A 36 2.02 -7.01 5.75
CA GLY A 36 1.63 -5.71 6.27
C GLY A 36 2.53 -4.57 5.83
N PHE A 37 2.16 -3.39 6.32
CA PHE A 37 2.75 -2.12 5.93
C PHE A 37 4.03 -1.81 6.73
N ARG A 38 4.04 -2.03 8.04
CA ARG A 38 5.22 -1.80 8.91
C ARG A 38 5.93 -3.10 9.32
N GLY A 39 5.57 -4.24 8.71
CA GLY A 39 6.07 -5.55 9.12
C GLY A 39 5.50 -6.03 10.45
N ASP A 40 4.38 -5.43 10.86
CA ASP A 40 3.64 -5.66 12.10
C ASP A 40 2.53 -6.72 11.95
N ALA A 41 2.31 -7.22 10.74
CA ALA A 41 1.32 -8.26 10.44
C ALA A 41 1.99 -9.61 10.09
N GLN A 42 1.44 -10.70 10.62
CA GLN A 42 1.74 -12.06 10.16
C GLN A 42 0.92 -12.39 8.91
N ALA A 43 1.47 -13.21 8.00
CA ALA A 43 0.74 -13.65 6.81
C ALA A 43 -0.57 -14.36 7.18
N GLY A 44 -1.66 -14.03 6.47
CA GLY A 44 -2.97 -14.65 6.67
C GLY A 44 -3.96 -13.86 7.54
N SER A 45 -3.62 -12.67 8.04
CA SER A 45 -4.56 -11.80 8.77
C SER A 45 -5.52 -11.01 7.85
N GLY A 46 -5.79 -11.52 6.65
CA GLY A 46 -6.17 -10.74 5.47
C GLY A 46 -7.38 -9.81 5.58
N ALA A 47 -7.30 -8.77 4.75
CA ALA A 47 -8.31 -7.91 4.12
C ALA A 47 -9.79 -8.21 4.43
N GLY A 48 -10.34 -7.50 5.41
CA GLY A 48 -11.79 -7.44 5.63
C GLY A 48 -12.28 -6.33 6.56
N GLY A 49 -11.43 -5.39 6.95
CA GLY A 49 -11.73 -4.39 7.98
C GLY A 49 -11.50 -2.94 7.53
N ALA A 50 -12.00 -2.01 8.35
CA ALA A 50 -11.68 -0.59 8.24
C ALA A 50 -10.16 -0.36 8.33
N PRO A 51 -9.63 0.72 7.71
CA PRO A 51 -8.20 1.01 7.78
C PRO A 51 -7.76 1.26 9.23
N VAL A 52 -6.55 0.82 9.54
CA VAL A 52 -5.90 1.12 10.82
C VAL A 52 -5.05 2.38 10.66
N ARG A 53 -4.98 3.24 11.67
CA ARG A 53 -4.10 4.41 11.61
C ARG A 53 -2.66 4.01 11.90
N ASP A 54 -1.74 4.42 11.03
CA ASP A 54 -0.30 4.31 11.28
C ASP A 54 0.08 5.18 12.49
N ASN A 55 0.70 4.57 13.51
CA ASN A 55 1.04 5.29 14.75
C ASN A 55 2.05 6.43 14.56
N ARG A 56 2.84 6.39 13.47
CA ARG A 56 3.89 7.39 13.19
C ARG A 56 3.33 8.61 12.46
N THR A 57 2.49 8.39 11.47
CA THR A 57 2.02 9.45 10.55
C THR A 57 0.54 9.77 10.69
N GLY A 58 -0.24 8.90 11.33
CA GLY A 58 -1.70 8.99 11.41
C GLY A 58 -2.43 8.62 10.13
N VAL A 59 -1.72 8.30 9.04
CA VAL A 59 -2.31 7.94 7.75
C VAL A 59 -3.14 6.65 7.89
N PRO A 60 -4.34 6.57 7.28
CA PRO A 60 -5.09 5.32 7.17
C PRO A 60 -4.29 4.28 6.37
N VAL A 61 -4.18 3.07 6.92
CA VAL A 61 -3.49 1.93 6.30
C VAL A 61 -4.51 0.85 5.99
N TYR A 62 -4.64 0.52 4.71
CA TYR A 62 -5.51 -0.54 4.21
C TYR A 62 -4.72 -1.83 4.00
N ASP A 63 -5.23 -2.94 4.52
CA ASP A 63 -4.75 -4.27 4.17
C ASP A 63 -5.38 -4.67 2.83
N ILE A 64 -4.54 -4.84 1.81
CA ILE A 64 -4.94 -5.27 0.47
C ILE A 64 -4.47 -6.68 0.14
N TYR A 65 -4.01 -7.44 1.14
CA TYR A 65 -3.62 -8.83 0.93
C TYR A 65 -4.80 -9.65 0.40
N LEU A 66 -4.57 -10.32 -0.74
CA LEU A 66 -5.58 -11.08 -1.50
C LEU A 66 -6.80 -10.26 -1.96
N ALA A 67 -6.73 -8.92 -1.92
CA ALA A 67 -7.75 -8.06 -2.50
C ALA A 67 -7.50 -7.89 -4.01
N SER A 68 -8.53 -8.16 -4.82
CA SER A 68 -8.48 -7.99 -6.27
C SER A 68 -9.86 -7.58 -6.82
N GLY A 69 -9.91 -7.20 -8.10
CA GLY A 69 -11.16 -6.87 -8.80
C GLY A 69 -11.99 -5.79 -8.08
N SER A 70 -13.29 -6.00 -7.98
CA SER A 70 -14.23 -5.03 -7.40
C SER A 70 -13.96 -4.73 -5.91
N LYS A 71 -13.42 -5.69 -5.15
CA LYS A 71 -13.05 -5.49 -3.75
C LYS A 71 -11.92 -4.46 -3.64
N LEU A 72 -10.87 -4.62 -4.45
CA LEU A 72 -9.75 -3.69 -4.45
C LEU A 72 -10.18 -2.31 -4.97
N GLN A 73 -11.02 -2.25 -6.00
CA GLN A 73 -11.58 -0.98 -6.48
C GLN A 73 -12.42 -0.26 -5.41
N GLY A 74 -13.17 -1.01 -4.58
CA GLY A 74 -13.89 -0.44 -3.44
C GLY A 74 -12.93 0.19 -2.44
N VAL A 75 -11.87 -0.53 -2.05
CA VAL A 75 -10.83 0.00 -1.15
C VAL A 75 -10.18 1.27 -1.71
N LEU A 76 -9.86 1.29 -3.01
CA LEU A 76 -9.27 2.47 -3.66
C LEU A 76 -10.24 3.67 -3.65
N ARG A 77 -11.51 3.46 -3.98
CA ARG A 77 -12.55 4.51 -3.90
C ARG A 77 -12.71 5.04 -2.48
N ASP A 78 -12.84 4.15 -1.50
CA ASP A 78 -13.05 4.52 -0.10
C ASP A 78 -11.84 5.27 0.49
N SER A 79 -10.64 5.00 -0.02
CA SER A 79 -9.42 5.70 0.37
C SER A 79 -9.29 7.12 -0.19
N GLY A 80 -10.06 7.46 -1.23
CA GLY A 80 -9.96 8.73 -1.95
C GLY A 80 -8.63 8.93 -2.69
N VAL A 81 -7.92 7.85 -3.01
CA VAL A 81 -6.64 7.94 -3.71
C VAL A 81 -6.82 8.21 -5.19
N GLU A 82 -6.07 9.18 -5.71
CA GLU A 82 -6.07 9.55 -7.14
C GLU A 82 -4.81 9.04 -7.85
N VAL A 83 -3.69 8.98 -7.13
CA VAL A 83 -2.39 8.53 -7.64
C VAL A 83 -1.83 7.45 -6.73
N LEU A 84 -1.51 6.30 -7.30
CA LEU A 84 -0.86 5.20 -6.59
C LEU A 84 0.65 5.23 -6.80
N LEU A 85 1.40 5.23 -5.69
CA LEU A 85 2.83 4.97 -5.66
C LEU A 85 3.08 3.52 -5.18
N PHE A 86 3.71 2.70 -6.03
CA PHE A 86 4.17 1.38 -5.66
C PHE A 86 5.68 1.38 -5.41
N ASP A 87 6.06 1.26 -4.14
CA ASP A 87 7.46 1.19 -3.70
C ASP A 87 7.63 0.00 -2.74
N ILE A 88 8.08 -1.12 -3.31
CA ILE A 88 8.37 -2.39 -2.64
C ILE A 88 9.53 -3.05 -3.40
N GLN A 89 10.55 -3.49 -2.67
CA GLN A 89 11.61 -4.34 -3.21
C GLN A 89 11.08 -5.77 -3.42
N ASP A 90 11.05 -6.21 -4.68
CA ASP A 90 10.75 -7.60 -5.06
C ASP A 90 12.04 -8.43 -5.19
N VAL A 91 11.91 -9.76 -5.26
CA VAL A 91 13.04 -10.70 -5.37
C VAL A 91 13.12 -11.40 -6.75
N GLY A 92 12.24 -11.07 -7.69
CA GLY A 92 12.24 -11.62 -9.04
C GLY A 92 11.69 -13.06 -9.14
N SER A 93 10.84 -13.46 -8.19
CA SER A 93 10.27 -14.81 -8.15
C SER A 93 8.75 -14.77 -8.22
N ARG A 94 8.18 -15.53 -9.15
CA ARG A 94 6.72 -15.59 -9.39
C ARG A 94 5.90 -15.97 -8.16
N PHE A 95 6.50 -16.73 -7.24
CA PHE A 95 5.81 -17.23 -6.05
C PHE A 95 5.88 -16.25 -4.86
N TYR A 96 6.65 -15.16 -4.98
CA TYR A 96 6.57 -14.04 -4.05
C TYR A 96 5.39 -13.14 -4.46
N THR A 97 4.51 -12.84 -3.50
CA THR A 97 3.17 -12.31 -3.78
C THR A 97 3.14 -10.80 -4.08
N TYR A 98 4.24 -10.07 -3.85
CA TYR A 98 4.28 -8.61 -4.07
C TYR A 98 4.03 -8.23 -5.53
N ILE A 99 4.57 -9.00 -6.49
CA ILE A 99 4.31 -8.73 -7.92
C ILE A 99 2.84 -8.95 -8.29
N TRP A 100 2.15 -9.87 -7.62
CA TRP A 100 0.70 -10.07 -7.79
C TRP A 100 -0.09 -8.90 -7.19
N THR A 101 0.36 -8.34 -6.07
CA THR A 101 -0.23 -7.10 -5.52
C THR A 101 -0.13 -5.95 -6.53
N LEU A 102 1.02 -5.77 -7.19
CA LEU A 102 1.17 -4.75 -8.24
C LEU A 102 0.23 -5.04 -9.42
N TYR A 103 0.17 -6.29 -9.89
CA TYR A 103 -0.72 -6.69 -10.98
C TYR A 103 -2.19 -6.38 -10.65
N ASP A 104 -2.67 -6.78 -9.48
CA ASP A 104 -4.06 -6.55 -9.07
C ASP A 104 -4.39 -5.06 -8.94
N LEU A 105 -3.46 -4.23 -8.45
CA LEU A 105 -3.61 -2.78 -8.40
C LEU A 105 -3.73 -2.18 -9.82
N LEU A 106 -2.87 -2.60 -10.75
CA LEU A 106 -2.91 -2.12 -12.14
C LEU A 106 -4.23 -2.51 -12.83
N VAL A 107 -4.68 -3.76 -12.67
CA VAL A 107 -5.96 -4.23 -13.22
C VAL A 107 -7.14 -3.48 -12.59
N ALA A 108 -7.12 -3.27 -11.27
CA ALA A 108 -8.18 -2.56 -10.56
C ALA A 108 -8.30 -1.12 -11.07
N VAL A 109 -7.18 -0.39 -11.14
CA VAL A 109 -7.12 1.00 -11.65
C VAL A 109 -7.60 1.08 -13.09
N ALA A 110 -7.10 0.21 -13.98
CA ALA A 110 -7.54 0.20 -15.37
C ALA A 110 -9.05 -0.05 -15.50
N GLY A 111 -9.62 -0.87 -14.63
CA GLY A 111 -11.06 -1.15 -14.57
C GLY A 111 -11.91 -0.08 -13.90
N MET A 112 -11.32 0.96 -13.29
CA MET A 112 -12.07 2.07 -12.67
C MET A 112 -12.50 3.15 -13.67
N GLY A 113 -11.94 3.15 -14.89
CA GLY A 113 -12.14 4.23 -15.87
C GLY A 113 -11.49 5.54 -15.43
N GLU A 114 -11.27 6.48 -16.35
CA GLU A 114 -10.91 7.85 -15.94
C GLU A 114 -12.11 8.49 -15.25
N ALA A 115 -11.92 8.94 -14.01
CA ALA A 115 -12.81 9.84 -13.31
C ALA A 115 -12.51 11.29 -13.73
#